data_AF-A0A371E2L2-F1
#
_entry.id   AF-A0A371E2L2-F1
#
_cell.length_a   1.000
_cell.length_b   1.000
_cell.length_c   1.000
_cell.angle_alpha   90.00
_cell.angle_beta   90.00
_cell.angle_gamma   90.00
#
_symmetry.space_group_name_H-M   'P 1'
#
loop_
_entity.id
_entity.type
_entity.pdbx_description
1 polymer ?
#
loop_
_entity_poly.entity_id
_entity_poly.type
_entity_poly.pdbx_seq_one_letter_code
_entity_poly.pdbx_strand_id
1 'polypeptide(L)'
;MPGGSLYDYMHKNHNVLELSQLLKFAIDVCKGMEYLHGNNIIHRDLKTANLLMDTHNVVKVADFGVARFLNQGGVMTAETGTYRWMAPEVINHQPYDQKADVFSFSIVLWELVTAKVPYDTMTPLQAALGVRQGLRPELPKHGHPKLLDLMQRCWEAIPSNRPSFNEITVELENLLQEMEVN
;
A
#
# COMPACT_ATOMS: atom_id res chain seq x y z
N MET A 1 -0.29 -18.77 -0.47
CA MET A 1 -1.57 -19.07 -1.14
C MET A 1 -1.29 -19.49 -2.58
N PRO A 2 -2.15 -20.30 -3.21
CA PRO A 2 -1.89 -20.87 -4.53
C PRO A 2 -1.75 -19.83 -5.66
N GLY A 3 -2.36 -18.64 -5.55
CA GLY A 3 -2.22 -17.55 -6.52
C GLY A 3 -0.92 -16.74 -6.40
N GLY A 4 -0.05 -17.07 -5.44
CA GLY A 4 1.20 -16.33 -5.20
C GLY A 4 0.97 -14.96 -4.58
N SER A 5 1.98 -14.08 -4.68
CA SER A 5 1.88 -12.68 -4.24
C SER A 5 1.40 -11.78 -5.38
N LEU A 6 0.83 -10.62 -5.04
CA LEU A 6 0.48 -9.61 -6.04
C LEU A 6 1.70 -9.10 -6.79
N TYR A 7 2.88 -9.08 -6.14
CA TYR A 7 4.14 -8.74 -6.82
C TYR A 7 4.44 -9.71 -7.96
N ASP A 8 4.37 -11.01 -7.71
CA ASP A 8 4.59 -12.03 -8.74
C ASP A 8 3.50 -11.98 -9.81
N TYR A 9 2.25 -11.79 -9.39
CA TYR A 9 1.11 -11.67 -10.29
C TYR A 9 1.27 -10.53 -11.30
N MET A 10 1.82 -9.38 -10.90
CA MET A 10 2.04 -8.26 -11.81
C MET A 10 3.34 -8.40 -12.61
N HIS A 11 4.46 -8.66 -11.94
CA HIS A 11 5.79 -8.50 -12.55
C HIS A 11 6.31 -9.74 -13.24
N LYS A 12 5.95 -10.94 -12.78
CA LYS A 12 6.36 -12.20 -13.44
C LYS A 12 5.40 -12.60 -14.54
N ASN A 13 4.11 -12.35 -14.34
CA ASN A 13 3.07 -12.72 -15.30
C ASN A 13 2.67 -11.56 -16.24
N HIS A 14 3.26 -10.37 -16.05
CA HIS A 14 2.97 -9.16 -16.85
C HIS A 14 1.48 -8.79 -16.93
N ASN A 15 0.73 -9.05 -15.85
CA ASN A 15 -0.69 -8.74 -15.79
C ASN A 15 -0.90 -7.24 -15.55
N VAL A 16 -1.73 -6.63 -16.39
CA VAL A 16 -2.25 -5.27 -16.20
C VAL A 16 -3.68 -5.38 -15.70
N LEU A 17 -3.99 -4.68 -14.62
CA LEU A 17 -5.31 -4.73 -14.01
C LEU A 17 -6.26 -3.73 -14.66
N GLU A 18 -7.45 -4.20 -15.01
CA GLU A 18 -8.58 -3.31 -15.23
C GLU A 18 -8.98 -2.63 -13.92
N LEU A 19 -9.54 -1.41 -14.02
CA LEU A 19 -9.88 -0.61 -12.84
C LEU A 19 -10.81 -1.37 -11.88
N SER A 20 -11.80 -2.12 -12.37
CA SER A 20 -12.72 -2.91 -11.54
C SER A 20 -12.00 -3.96 -10.70
N GLN A 21 -11.05 -4.69 -11.31
CA GLN A 21 -10.27 -5.72 -10.62
C GLN A 21 -9.28 -5.10 -9.62
N LEU A 22 -8.65 -3.98 -10.00
CA LEU A 22 -7.79 -3.20 -9.13
C LEU A 22 -8.52 -2.74 -7.87
N LEU A 23 -9.73 -2.17 -8.03
CA LEU A 23 -10.54 -1.72 -6.90
C LEU A 23 -10.92 -2.87 -5.98
N LYS A 24 -11.30 -4.03 -6.53
CA LYS A 24 -11.56 -5.24 -5.72
C LYS A 24 -10.35 -5.66 -4.90
N PHE A 25 -9.17 -5.72 -5.51
CA PHE A 25 -7.93 -6.03 -4.78
C PHE A 25 -7.60 -4.99 -3.70
N ALA A 26 -7.77 -3.70 -4.02
CA ALA A 26 -7.53 -2.62 -3.08
C ALA A 26 -8.50 -2.70 -1.87
N ILE A 27 -9.79 -2.95 -2.12
CA ILE A 27 -10.82 -3.12 -1.07
C ILE A 27 -10.49 -4.32 -0.17
N ASP A 28 -10.09 -5.46 -0.74
CA ASP A 28 -9.68 -6.64 0.03
C ASP A 28 -8.51 -6.34 0.98
N VAL A 29 -7.51 -5.60 0.48
CA VAL A 29 -6.36 -5.14 1.29
C VAL A 29 -6.82 -4.20 2.40
N CYS A 30 -7.66 -3.21 2.09
CA CYS A 30 -8.16 -2.27 3.09
C CYS A 30 -8.94 -2.97 4.19
N LYS A 31 -9.81 -3.94 3.87
CA LYS A 31 -10.54 -4.75 4.87
C LYS A 31 -9.61 -5.53 5.79
N GLY A 32 -8.53 -6.10 5.25
CA GLY A 32 -7.50 -6.75 6.06
C GLY A 32 -6.80 -5.76 7.00
N MET A 33 -6.45 -4.57 6.50
CA MET A 33 -5.77 -3.54 7.29
C MET A 33 -6.66 -2.88 8.33
N GLU A 34 -7.95 -2.67 8.05
CA GLU A 34 -8.94 -2.23 9.04
C GLU A 34 -9.01 -3.17 10.22
N TYR A 35 -9.04 -4.48 9.96
CA TYR A 35 -9.04 -5.48 11.02
C TYR A 35 -7.79 -5.38 11.90
N LEU A 36 -6.61 -5.22 11.30
CA LEU A 36 -5.35 -5.07 12.05
C LEU A 36 -5.35 -3.79 12.91
N HIS A 37 -5.70 -2.65 12.30
CA HIS A 37 -5.71 -1.36 12.98
C HIS A 37 -6.77 -1.31 14.09
N GLY A 38 -7.94 -1.91 13.89
CA GLY A 38 -8.97 -2.07 14.92
C GLY A 38 -8.52 -2.93 16.11
N ASN A 39 -7.52 -3.80 15.91
CA ASN A 39 -6.88 -4.59 16.96
C ASN A 39 -5.57 -3.97 17.49
N ASN A 40 -5.29 -2.69 17.18
CA ASN A 40 -4.08 -1.98 17.60
C ASN A 40 -2.77 -2.62 17.09
N ILE A 41 -2.83 -3.26 15.92
CA ILE A 41 -1.69 -3.90 15.25
C ILE A 41 -1.28 -3.06 14.05
N ILE A 42 0.00 -2.66 14.01
CA ILE A 42 0.61 -2.01 12.83
C ILE A 42 1.32 -3.08 12.00
N HIS A 43 1.07 -3.11 10.69
CA HIS A 43 1.66 -4.10 9.79
C HIS A 43 3.16 -3.86 9.55
N ARG A 44 3.54 -2.61 9.27
CA ARG A 44 4.92 -2.10 9.09
C ARG A 44 5.68 -2.56 7.84
N ASP A 45 5.21 -3.60 7.16
CA ASP A 45 5.80 -4.07 5.89
C ASP A 45 4.74 -4.32 4.81
N LEU A 46 3.81 -3.37 4.64
CA LEU A 46 2.75 -3.48 3.65
C LEU A 46 3.32 -3.21 2.25
N LYS A 47 3.39 -4.25 1.42
CA LYS A 47 3.91 -4.24 0.05
C LYS A 47 3.25 -5.36 -0.75
N THR A 48 3.27 -5.28 -2.08
CA THR A 48 2.62 -6.27 -2.96
C THR A 48 3.19 -7.68 -2.84
N ALA A 49 4.44 -7.84 -2.39
CA ALA A 49 5.03 -9.15 -2.08
C ALA A 49 4.38 -9.83 -0.85
N ASN A 50 3.81 -9.02 0.07
CA ASN A 50 3.11 -9.47 1.28
C ASN A 50 1.58 -9.51 1.11
N LEU A 51 1.09 -9.32 -0.10
CA LEU A 51 -0.32 -9.45 -0.46
C LEU A 51 -0.49 -10.73 -1.25
N LEU A 52 -1.18 -11.71 -0.69
CA LEU A 52 -1.31 -13.05 -1.28
C LEU A 52 -2.68 -13.24 -1.90
N MET A 53 -2.73 -13.88 -3.07
CA MET A 53 -3.97 -14.16 -3.78
C MET A 53 -4.37 -15.63 -3.61
N ASP A 54 -5.64 -15.89 -3.32
CA ASP A 54 -6.21 -17.25 -3.32
C ASP A 54 -6.74 -17.68 -4.70
N THR A 55 -7.33 -18.88 -4.79
CA THR A 55 -7.86 -19.42 -6.06
C THR A 55 -9.08 -18.68 -6.61
N HIS A 56 -9.67 -17.78 -5.83
CA HIS A 56 -10.87 -17.03 -6.19
C HIS A 56 -10.55 -15.55 -6.46
N ASN A 57 -9.28 -15.21 -6.69
CA ASN A 57 -8.80 -13.83 -6.85
C ASN A 57 -9.12 -12.95 -5.65
N VAL A 58 -9.21 -13.51 -4.44
CA VAL A 58 -9.32 -12.72 -3.20
C VAL A 58 -7.92 -12.45 -2.68
N VAL A 59 -7.65 -11.18 -2.35
CA VAL A 59 -6.36 -10.76 -1.81
C VAL A 59 -6.38 -10.78 -0.30
N LYS A 60 -5.32 -11.30 0.32
CA LYS A 60 -5.14 -11.34 1.78
C LYS A 60 -3.82 -10.73 2.17
N VAL A 61 -3.85 -9.93 3.23
CA VAL A 61 -2.65 -9.37 3.87
C VAL A 61 -1.92 -10.50 4.59
N ALA A 62 -0.62 -10.63 4.37
CA ALA A 62 0.24 -11.66 4.93
C ALA A 62 1.56 -11.07 5.44
N ASP A 63 2.37 -11.93 6.06
CA ASP A 63 3.68 -11.62 6.63
C ASP A 63 3.66 -10.58 7.75
N PHE A 64 3.32 -11.07 8.94
CA PHE A 64 3.34 -10.32 10.19
C PHE A 64 4.70 -10.38 10.90
N GLY A 65 5.78 -10.78 10.22
CA GLY A 65 7.11 -11.01 10.83
C GLY A 65 7.70 -9.80 11.55
N VAL A 66 7.25 -8.59 11.19
CA VAL A 66 7.60 -7.33 11.86
C VAL A 66 6.41 -6.60 12.49
N ALA A 67 5.20 -7.19 12.45
CA ALA A 67 4.02 -6.59 13.03
C ALA A 67 4.16 -6.49 14.55
N ARG A 68 3.76 -5.36 15.14
CA ARG A 68 3.80 -5.15 16.59
C ARG A 68 2.56 -4.45 17.10
N PHE A 69 2.22 -4.75 18.35
CA PHE A 69 1.29 -3.96 19.12
C PHE A 69 1.88 -2.58 19.40
N LEU A 70 1.04 -1.53 19.36
CA LEU A 70 1.41 -0.13 19.63
C LEU A 70 2.20 0.08 20.94
N ASN A 71 2.04 -0.81 21.93
CA ASN A 71 2.64 -0.68 23.26
C ASN A 71 4.08 -1.26 23.40
N GLN A 72 4.66 -1.84 22.35
CA GLN A 72 6.02 -2.39 22.39
C GLN A 72 7.01 -1.46 21.68
N GLY A 73 7.59 -0.54 22.44
CA GLY A 73 8.71 0.30 22.00
C GLY A 73 9.93 -0.56 21.65
N GLY A 74 10.40 -0.48 20.41
CA GLY A 74 11.66 -1.10 20.03
C GLY A 74 12.13 -0.67 18.65
N VAL A 75 13.45 -0.62 18.51
CA VAL A 75 14.18 -0.23 17.31
C VAL A 75 13.93 -1.24 16.18
N MET A 76 13.77 -0.72 14.96
CA MET A 76 13.40 -1.49 13.76
C MET A 76 14.64 -1.97 13.01
N THR A 77 14.68 -3.25 12.64
CA THR A 77 15.57 -3.81 11.61
C THR A 77 14.75 -3.97 10.33
N ALA A 78 14.64 -2.91 9.53
CA ALA A 78 14.05 -3.05 8.20
C ALA A 78 14.99 -3.87 7.32
N GLU A 79 14.48 -4.89 6.64
CA GLU A 79 15.25 -5.53 5.58
C GLU A 79 15.43 -4.55 4.41
N THR A 80 16.61 -4.54 3.80
CA THR A 80 17.02 -3.50 2.84
C THR A 80 16.13 -3.41 1.58
N GLY A 81 15.29 -4.42 1.32
CA GLY A 81 14.40 -4.48 0.16
C GLY A 81 13.06 -3.75 0.31
N THR A 82 12.63 -3.40 1.52
CA THR A 82 11.26 -2.89 1.79
C THR A 82 11.14 -1.38 1.75
N TYR A 83 12.29 -0.68 1.70
CA TYR A 83 12.40 0.78 1.74
C TYR A 83 11.53 1.53 0.72
N ARG A 84 11.18 0.91 -0.41
CA ARG A 84 10.37 1.55 -1.46
C ARG A 84 8.94 1.84 -1.02
N TRP A 85 8.37 1.06 -0.10
CA TRP A 85 7.00 1.25 0.39
C TRP A 85 6.95 2.01 1.72
N MET A 86 8.09 2.27 2.35
CA MET A 86 8.12 2.82 3.71
C MET A 86 7.76 4.30 3.77
N ALA A 87 6.97 4.67 4.78
CA ALA A 87 6.65 6.05 5.10
C ALA A 87 7.87 6.84 5.61
N PRO A 88 7.94 8.16 5.37
CA PRO A 88 9.10 8.99 5.74
C PRO A 88 9.39 8.97 7.24
N GLU A 89 8.37 8.96 8.10
CA GLU A 89 8.53 8.90 9.55
C GLU A 89 9.15 7.56 10.01
N VAL A 90 8.85 6.46 9.32
CA VAL A 90 9.42 5.14 9.61
C VAL A 90 10.90 5.12 9.18
N ILE A 91 11.21 5.68 8.00
CA ILE A 91 12.60 5.80 7.52
C ILE A 91 13.43 6.70 8.45
N ASN A 92 12.83 7.75 9.01
CA ASN A 92 13.48 8.68 9.94
C ASN A 92 13.62 8.12 11.36
N HIS A 93 13.15 6.88 11.63
CA HIS A 93 13.08 6.32 12.98
C HIS A 93 12.33 7.21 13.98
N GLN A 94 11.34 7.98 13.50
CA GLN A 94 10.48 8.79 14.33
C GLN A 94 9.37 7.93 14.95
N PRO A 95 8.73 8.37 16.04
CA PRO A 95 7.47 7.76 16.49
C PRO A 95 6.45 7.79 15.34
N TYR A 96 5.83 6.64 15.09
CA TYR A 96 4.81 6.48 14.06
C TYR A 96 3.64 5.67 14.60
N ASP A 97 2.50 5.81 13.95
CA ASP A 97 1.27 5.08 14.24
C ASP A 97 0.84 4.27 13.00
N GLN A 98 -0.41 3.85 13.00
CA GLN A 98 -1.02 3.07 11.92
C GLN A 98 -1.06 3.82 10.57
N LYS A 99 -0.87 5.15 10.54
CA LYS A 99 -0.82 5.95 9.30
C LYS A 99 0.42 5.67 8.45
N ALA A 100 1.45 5.02 9.00
CA ALA A 100 2.58 4.52 8.23
C ALA A 100 2.16 3.43 7.22
N ASP A 101 1.21 2.57 7.60
CA ASP A 101 0.67 1.54 6.70
C ASP A 101 -0.16 2.17 5.57
N VAL A 102 -0.86 3.29 5.84
CA VAL A 102 -1.64 4.02 4.83
C VAL A 102 -0.74 4.60 3.74
N PHE A 103 0.43 5.14 4.12
CA PHE A 103 1.43 5.57 3.15
C PHE A 103 1.88 4.40 2.28
N SER A 104 2.21 3.28 2.91
CA SER A 104 2.67 2.06 2.23
C SER A 104 1.61 1.55 1.25
N PHE A 105 0.34 1.62 1.65
CA PHE A 105 -0.80 1.30 0.80
C PHE A 105 -0.92 2.22 -0.44
N SER A 106 -0.59 3.51 -0.34
CA SER A 106 -0.55 4.39 -1.51
C SER A 106 0.49 3.93 -2.53
N ILE A 107 1.66 3.48 -2.07
CA ILE A 107 2.69 2.91 -2.95
C ILE A 107 2.22 1.59 -3.57
N VAL A 108 1.48 0.76 -2.82
CA VAL A 108 0.81 -0.44 -3.36
C VAL A 108 -0.18 -0.06 -4.45
N LEU A 109 -1.08 0.91 -4.22
CA LEU A 109 -2.02 1.38 -5.25
C LEU A 109 -1.30 1.86 -6.50
N TRP A 110 -0.23 2.63 -6.33
CA TRP A 110 0.59 3.08 -7.47
C TRP A 110 1.14 1.91 -8.28
N GLU A 111 1.63 0.88 -7.60
CA GLU A 111 2.14 -0.33 -8.22
C GLU A 111 1.03 -1.08 -8.97
N LEU A 112 -0.17 -1.22 -8.38
CA LEU A 112 -1.32 -1.85 -9.02
C LEU A 112 -1.79 -1.10 -10.27
N VAL A 113 -1.80 0.24 -10.23
CA VAL A 113 -2.24 1.06 -11.37
C VAL A 113 -1.22 1.02 -12.52
N THR A 114 0.07 0.99 -12.20
CA THR A 114 1.14 1.13 -13.20
C THR A 114 1.72 -0.18 -13.68
N ALA A 115 1.55 -1.26 -12.91
CA ALA A 115 2.26 -2.54 -13.04
C ALA A 115 3.79 -2.37 -13.10
N LYS A 116 4.33 -1.28 -12.50
CA LYS A 116 5.76 -0.97 -12.46
C LYS A 116 6.30 -1.10 -11.05
N VAL A 117 7.58 -1.47 -10.92
CA VAL A 117 8.25 -1.46 -9.63
C VAL A 117 8.40 -0.01 -9.13
N PRO A 118 7.99 0.32 -7.90
CA PRO A 118 8.10 1.69 -7.37
C PRO A 118 9.56 2.17 -7.38
N TYR A 119 9.80 3.33 -7.99
CA TYR A 119 11.14 3.94 -8.11
C TYR A 119 12.18 3.02 -8.79
N ASP A 120 11.79 2.28 -9.83
CA ASP A 120 12.62 1.32 -10.56
C ASP A 120 14.00 1.84 -11.02
N THR A 121 14.13 3.15 -11.26
CA THR A 121 15.40 3.81 -11.61
C THR A 121 16.36 4.06 -10.42
N MET A 122 15.94 3.74 -9.20
CA MET A 122 16.69 3.98 -7.96
C MET A 122 16.95 2.66 -7.23
N THR A 123 18.03 2.58 -6.46
CA THR A 123 18.17 1.53 -5.43
C THR A 123 17.12 1.74 -4.31
N PRO A 124 16.75 0.69 -3.53
CA PRO A 124 15.82 0.86 -2.42
C PRO A 124 16.24 1.94 -1.42
N LEU A 125 17.53 2.06 -1.13
CA LEU A 125 18.06 3.09 -0.24
C LEU A 125 17.94 4.50 -0.84
N GLN A 126 18.26 4.68 -2.13
CA GLN A 126 18.08 5.95 -2.82
C GLN A 126 16.60 6.38 -2.85
N ALA A 127 15.68 5.44 -3.09
CA ALA A 127 14.25 5.70 -3.02
C ALA A 127 13.83 6.18 -1.62
N ALA A 128 14.27 5.49 -0.56
CA ALA A 128 14.01 5.93 0.82
C ALA A 128 14.56 7.32 1.11
N LEU A 129 15.80 7.62 0.71
CA LEU A 129 16.38 8.96 0.89
C LEU A 129 15.59 10.03 0.12
N GLY A 130 15.13 9.72 -1.10
CA GLY A 130 14.25 10.60 -1.86
C GLY A 130 12.92 10.83 -1.13
N VAL A 131 12.27 9.79 -0.62
CA VAL A 131 10.99 9.87 0.09
C VAL A 131 11.10 10.77 1.33
N ARG A 132 12.22 10.68 2.07
CA ARG A 132 12.53 11.59 3.18
C ARG A 132 12.58 13.07 2.77
N GLN A 133 12.99 13.34 1.53
CA GLN A 133 13.08 14.68 0.94
C GLN A 133 11.78 15.10 0.23
N GLY A 134 10.71 14.30 0.31
CA GLY A 134 9.41 14.60 -0.31
C GLY A 134 9.19 13.96 -1.67
N LEU A 135 10.10 13.10 -2.16
CA LEU A 135 9.88 12.37 -3.41
C LEU A 135 8.64 11.48 -3.29
N ARG A 136 7.83 11.49 -4.35
CA ARG A 136 6.72 10.56 -4.58
C ARG A 136 6.82 9.99 -6.00
N PRO A 137 6.28 8.79 -6.26
CA PRO A 137 6.13 8.28 -7.61
C PRO A 137 5.31 9.25 -8.48
N GLU A 138 5.61 9.33 -9.78
CA GLU A 138 4.80 10.13 -10.71
C GLU A 138 3.40 9.55 -10.87
N LEU A 139 2.37 10.39 -10.81
CA LEU A 139 1.00 9.93 -11.02
C LEU A 139 0.78 9.45 -12.46
N PRO A 140 0.15 8.29 -12.67
CA PRO A 140 -0.11 7.77 -14.00
C PRO A 140 -1.12 8.64 -14.74
N LYS A 141 -0.77 9.06 -15.97
CA LYS A 141 -1.58 9.98 -16.81
C LYS A 141 -2.97 9.46 -17.16
N HIS A 142 -3.17 8.15 -17.13
CA HIS A 142 -4.42 7.48 -17.51
C HIS A 142 -5.16 6.86 -16.32
N GLY A 143 -4.75 7.18 -15.08
CA GLY A 143 -5.44 6.70 -13.88
C GLY A 143 -6.79 7.39 -13.66
N HIS A 144 -7.72 6.70 -13.00
CA HIS A 144 -9.02 7.28 -12.65
C HIS A 144 -8.84 8.47 -11.69
N PRO A 145 -9.42 9.66 -11.94
CA PRO A 145 -9.16 10.86 -11.13
C PRO A 145 -9.39 10.69 -9.62
N LYS A 146 -10.49 10.03 -9.22
CA LYS A 146 -10.79 9.75 -7.80
C LYS A 146 -9.75 8.85 -7.14
N LEU A 147 -9.20 7.88 -7.89
CA LEU A 147 -8.17 6.98 -7.38
C LEU A 147 -6.83 7.72 -7.23
N LEU A 148 -6.48 8.58 -8.20
CA LEU A 148 -5.27 9.40 -8.14
C LEU A 148 -5.30 10.41 -6.99
N ASP A 149 -6.46 11.02 -6.73
CA ASP A 149 -6.67 11.89 -5.57
C ASP A 149 -6.51 11.12 -4.24
N LEU A 150 -7.14 9.95 -4.13
CA LEU A 150 -7.03 9.08 -2.96
C LEU A 150 -5.58 8.67 -2.68
N MET A 151 -4.84 8.25 -3.71
CA MET A 151 -3.43 7.93 -3.60
C MET A 151 -2.62 9.12 -3.04
N GLN A 152 -2.90 10.33 -3.53
CA GLN A 152 -2.21 11.52 -3.07
C GLN A 152 -2.46 11.83 -1.59
N ARG A 153 -3.72 11.73 -1.14
CA ARG A 153 -4.05 11.89 0.29
C ARG A 153 -3.40 10.82 1.16
N CYS A 154 -3.32 9.58 0.68
CA CYS A 154 -2.73 8.48 1.42
C CYS A 154 -1.21 8.62 1.65
N TRP A 155 -0.47 9.32 0.80
CA TRP A 155 0.99 9.51 0.95
C TRP A 155 1.41 10.92 1.40
N GLU A 156 0.49 11.67 2.00
CA GLU A 156 0.75 12.99 2.57
C GLU A 156 1.95 13.00 3.52
N ALA A 157 2.69 14.10 3.53
CA ALA A 157 3.89 14.22 4.35
C ALA A 157 3.56 14.18 5.84
N ILE A 158 2.45 14.79 6.25
CA ILE A 158 1.97 14.81 7.62
C ILE A 158 1.05 13.58 7.84
N PRO A 159 1.41 12.63 8.72
CA PRO A 159 0.65 11.38 8.89
C PRO A 159 -0.81 11.59 9.30
N SER A 160 -1.11 12.63 10.10
CA SER A 160 -2.47 12.94 10.52
C SER A 160 -3.41 13.33 9.38
N ASN A 161 -2.87 13.84 8.26
CA ASN A 161 -3.66 14.23 7.08
C ASN A 161 -4.05 13.03 6.20
N ARG A 162 -3.41 11.87 6.41
CA ARG A 162 -3.74 10.66 5.66
C ARG A 162 -5.07 10.09 6.15
N PRO A 163 -5.97 9.61 5.27
CA PRO A 163 -7.21 8.95 5.70
C PRO A 163 -6.91 7.64 6.45
N SER A 164 -7.88 7.15 7.20
CA SER A 164 -7.88 5.80 7.77
C SER A 164 -8.26 4.75 6.71
N PHE A 165 -7.93 3.48 6.94
CA PHE A 165 -8.35 2.42 6.02
C PHE A 165 -9.87 2.31 5.88
N ASN A 166 -10.64 2.64 6.93
CA ASN A 166 -12.09 2.66 6.86
C ASN A 166 -12.62 3.73 5.89
N GLU A 167 -12.08 4.95 5.95
CA GLU A 167 -12.44 6.02 5.01
C GLU A 167 -12.04 5.62 3.57
N ILE A 168 -10.85 5.04 3.40
CA ILE A 168 -10.36 4.55 2.10
C ILE A 168 -11.29 3.47 1.52
N THR A 169 -11.70 2.48 2.32
CA THR A 169 -12.61 1.40 1.87
C THR A 169 -13.92 1.96 1.36
N VAL A 170 -14.53 2.88 2.09
CA VAL A 170 -15.81 3.51 1.69
C VAL A 170 -15.64 4.24 0.36
N GLU A 171 -14.56 5.00 0.16
CA GLU A 171 -14.29 5.69 -1.10
C GLU A 171 -14.08 4.71 -2.28
N LEU A 172 -13.35 3.62 -2.06
CA LEU A 172 -13.11 2.60 -3.10
C LEU A 172 -14.38 1.82 -3.45
N GLU A 173 -15.21 1.47 -2.46
CA GLU A 173 -16.48 0.78 -2.68
C GLU A 173 -17.47 1.67 -3.44
N ASN A 174 -17.56 2.96 -3.11
CA ASN A 174 -18.37 3.93 -3.86
C ASN A 174 -17.90 4.04 -5.31
N LEU A 175 -16.58 4.14 -5.53
CA LEU A 175 -16.02 4.20 -6.88
C LEU A 175 -16.31 2.92 -7.68
N LEU A 176 -16.23 1.74 -7.05
CA LEU A 176 -16.56 0.47 -7.72
C LEU A 176 -18.04 0.40 -8.09
N GLN A 177 -18.94 0.84 -7.21
CA GLN A 177 -20.39 0.88 -7.49
C GLN A 177 -20.72 1.84 -8.65
N GLU A 178 -20.08 3.01 -8.72
CA GLU A 178 -20.26 3.95 -9.84
C GLU A 178 -19.89 3.32 -11.19
N MET A 179 -18.97 2.35 -11.22
CA MET A 179 -18.60 1.65 -12.44
C MET A 179 -19.60 0.55 -12.85
N GLU A 180 -20.30 -0.06 -11.90
CA GLU A 180 -21.28 -1.12 -12.18
C GLU A 180 -22.64 -0.58 -12.65
N VAL A 181 -22.88 0.72 -12.46
CA VAL A 181 -24.12 1.41 -12.85
C VAL A 181 -24.03 2.04 -14.25
N ASN A 182 -22.83 2.06 -14.86
CA ASN A 182 -22.58 2.59 -16.21
C ASN A 182 -22.34 1.47 -17.23
#